data_AF-A0A0Q3H1E6-F1
#
_entry.id   AF-A0A0Q3H1E6-F1
#
_cell.length_a   1.000
_cell.length_b   1.000
_cell.length_c   1.000
_cell.angle_alpha   90.00
_cell.angle_beta   90.00
_cell.angle_gamma   90.00
#
_symmetry.space_group_name_H-M   'P 1'
#
loop_
_entity.id
_entity.type
_entity.pdbx_description
1 polymer ?
#
loop_
_entity_poly.entity_id
_entity_poly.type
_entity_poly.pdbx_seq_one_letter_code
_entity_poly.pdbx_strand_id
1 'polypeptide(L)'
;MKKKVVILLVLALALAFAAPTHAQLQLLPCPPECGKDKGNTECPNNLCCSAGGLCGLGNAYCGAGCQSGACQLTSCGTDRPCHNNQCCKNEKCGLGSKYCGEGCYSGPCIADQKCSKDNKCPNNFCCNNKGFCGLGDRYCKVDAEVGCQSGPCYNIDDVDDGRSFLGSILDCLLP
;
A
#
# COMPACT_ATOMS: atom_id res chain seq x y z
N MET A 1 -27.49 -37.86 53.10
CA MET A 1 -27.02 -36.56 52.56
C MET A 1 -28.22 -35.62 52.47
N LYS A 2 -28.12 -34.40 53.03
CA LYS A 2 -29.27 -33.46 53.12
C LYS A 2 -29.74 -33.12 51.69
N LYS A 3 -31.04 -33.29 51.38
CA LYS A 3 -31.62 -33.02 50.04
C LYS A 3 -31.20 -31.65 49.46
N LYS A 4 -30.98 -30.65 50.34
CA LYS A 4 -30.47 -29.31 50.00
C LYS A 4 -29.05 -29.32 49.39
N VAL A 5 -28.18 -30.23 49.83
CA VAL A 5 -26.81 -30.38 49.31
C VAL A 5 -26.81 -31.02 47.92
N VAL A 6 -27.71 -31.98 47.67
CA VAL A 6 -27.85 -32.60 46.34
C VAL A 6 -28.39 -31.59 45.33
N ILE A 7 -29.37 -30.76 45.72
CA ILE A 7 -29.93 -29.72 44.85
C ILE A 7 -28.87 -28.64 44.52
N LEU A 8 -28.05 -28.23 45.49
CA LEU A 8 -26.95 -27.28 45.26
C LEU A 8 -25.87 -27.86 44.33
N LEU A 9 -25.55 -29.15 44.46
CA LEU A 9 -24.58 -29.80 43.58
C LEU A 9 -25.11 -29.95 42.15
N VAL A 10 -26.40 -30.25 41.97
CA VAL A 10 -27.02 -30.34 40.64
C VAL A 10 -27.12 -28.97 39.96
N LEU A 11 -27.45 -27.92 40.70
CA LEU A 11 -27.46 -26.54 40.19
C LEU A 11 -26.05 -26.05 39.82
N ALA A 12 -25.04 -26.37 40.64
CA ALA A 12 -23.65 -26.05 40.33
C ALA A 12 -23.14 -26.78 39.08
N LEU A 13 -23.59 -28.02 38.85
CA LEU A 13 -23.24 -28.78 37.63
C LEU A 13 -23.95 -28.23 36.38
N ALA A 14 -25.20 -27.76 36.50
CA ALA A 14 -25.94 -27.17 35.39
C ALA A 14 -25.33 -25.85 34.88
N LEU A 15 -24.68 -25.07 35.76
CA LEU A 15 -24.00 -23.83 35.40
C LEU A 15 -22.64 -24.06 34.69
N ALA A 16 -22.09 -25.28 34.72
CA ALA A 16 -20.80 -25.60 34.09
C ALA A 16 -20.90 -25.94 32.58
N PHE A 17 -22.11 -26.10 32.03
CA PHE A 17 -22.32 -26.49 30.62
C PHE A 17 -22.78 -25.35 29.70
N ALA A 18 -22.96 -24.14 30.22
CA ALA A 18 -23.25 -22.96 29.42
C ALA A 18 -21.99 -22.13 29.15
N ALA A 19 -20.92 -22.76 28.65
CA ALA A 19 -19.86 -22.02 28.00
C ALA A 19 -20.37 -21.67 26.59
N PRO A 20 -20.58 -20.39 26.23
CA PRO A 20 -20.81 -20.04 24.85
C PRO A 20 -19.53 -20.39 24.11
N THR A 21 -19.56 -21.47 23.34
CA THR A 21 -18.57 -21.73 22.31
C THR A 21 -18.68 -20.56 21.33
N HIS A 22 -17.89 -19.52 21.57
CA HIS A 22 -17.56 -18.53 20.56
C HIS A 22 -16.69 -19.25 19.53
N ALA A 23 -17.33 -20.12 18.74
CA ALA A 23 -16.89 -20.41 17.40
C ALA A 23 -17.05 -19.10 16.64
N GLN A 24 -16.10 -18.19 16.83
CA GLN A 24 -15.91 -17.06 15.97
C GLN A 24 -15.45 -17.68 14.66
N LEU A 25 -16.42 -18.03 13.82
CA LEU A 25 -16.22 -18.18 12.40
C LEU A 25 -15.70 -16.82 11.96
N GLN A 26 -14.39 -16.67 11.98
CA GLN A 26 -13.72 -15.52 11.40
C GLN A 26 -14.14 -15.56 9.94
N LEU A 27 -15.13 -14.74 9.59
CA LEU A 27 -15.35 -14.30 8.24
C LEU A 27 -13.98 -13.85 7.77
N LEU A 28 -13.32 -14.70 6.96
CA LEU A 28 -12.10 -14.29 6.26
C LEU A 28 -12.51 -13.01 5.54
N PRO A 29 -11.99 -11.84 5.95
CA PRO A 29 -12.37 -10.60 5.31
C PRO A 29 -12.15 -10.81 3.81
N CYS A 30 -13.17 -10.49 3.01
CA CYS A 30 -13.08 -10.61 1.57
C CYS A 30 -11.77 -9.95 1.13
N PRO A 31 -10.97 -10.59 0.26
CA PRO A 31 -9.76 -9.97 -0.23
C PRO A 31 -10.13 -8.59 -0.80
N PRO A 32 -9.47 -7.50 -0.39
CA PRO A 32 -9.82 -6.18 -0.89
C PRO A 32 -9.75 -6.17 -2.43
N GLU A 33 -10.71 -5.52 -3.05
CA GLU A 33 -10.76 -5.38 -4.50
C GLU A 33 -9.73 -4.34 -4.98
N CYS A 34 -9.22 -4.50 -6.20
CA CYS A 34 -8.16 -3.67 -6.74
C CYS A 34 -8.19 -3.62 -8.28
N GLY A 35 -7.32 -2.80 -8.84
CA GLY A 35 -7.00 -2.80 -10.26
C GLY A 35 -7.80 -1.78 -11.07
N LYS A 36 -7.62 -1.84 -12.40
CA LYS A 36 -8.14 -0.83 -13.33
C LYS A 36 -9.66 -0.67 -13.29
N ASP A 37 -10.38 -1.77 -13.07
CA ASP A 37 -11.84 -1.80 -13.01
C ASP A 37 -12.38 -1.22 -11.68
N LYS A 38 -11.48 -0.95 -10.72
CA LYS A 38 -11.75 -0.31 -9.43
C LYS A 38 -11.02 1.03 -9.33
N GLY A 39 -10.92 1.76 -10.43
CA GLY A 39 -10.30 3.10 -10.45
C GLY A 39 -8.79 3.09 -10.19
N ASN A 40 -8.10 2.01 -10.59
CA ASN A 40 -6.68 1.77 -10.30
C ASN A 40 -6.37 1.67 -8.79
N THR A 41 -7.34 1.27 -7.97
CA THR A 41 -7.12 1.04 -6.54
C THR A 41 -5.98 0.03 -6.33
N GLU A 42 -4.98 0.44 -5.53
CA GLU A 42 -3.85 -0.41 -5.18
C GLU A 42 -4.16 -1.26 -3.94
N CYS A 43 -3.56 -2.43 -3.89
CA CYS A 43 -3.67 -3.29 -2.73
C CYS A 43 -2.85 -2.76 -1.54
N PRO A 44 -3.39 -2.87 -0.31
CA PRO A 44 -2.62 -2.54 0.88
C PRO A 44 -1.45 -3.52 1.06
N ASN A 45 -0.49 -3.13 1.90
CA ASN A 45 0.62 -3.99 2.34
C ASN A 45 1.47 -4.59 1.20
N ASN A 46 1.52 -3.93 0.03
CA ASN A 46 2.22 -4.41 -1.16
C ASN A 46 1.75 -5.78 -1.67
N LEU A 47 0.50 -6.17 -1.36
CA LEU A 47 -0.11 -7.36 -1.94
C LEU A 47 -0.23 -7.20 -3.46
N CYS A 48 -0.25 -8.32 -4.17
CA CYS A 48 -0.45 -8.33 -5.61
C CYS A 48 -1.93 -8.14 -5.93
N CYS A 49 -2.22 -7.29 -6.91
CA CYS A 49 -3.53 -7.23 -7.51
C CYS A 49 -3.64 -8.27 -8.62
N SER A 50 -4.47 -9.29 -8.44
CA SER A 50 -4.64 -10.36 -9.43
C SER A 50 -5.23 -9.85 -10.74
N ALA A 51 -5.18 -10.68 -11.80
CA ALA A 51 -5.88 -10.41 -13.05
C ALA A 51 -7.39 -10.19 -12.87
N GLY A 52 -7.98 -10.79 -11.83
CA GLY A 52 -9.39 -10.65 -11.46
C GLY A 52 -9.69 -9.51 -10.50
N GLY A 53 -8.73 -8.65 -10.18
CA GLY A 53 -8.95 -7.47 -9.33
C GLY A 53 -9.12 -7.78 -7.85
N LEU A 54 -8.40 -8.79 -7.34
CA LEU A 54 -8.37 -9.13 -5.92
C LEU A 54 -6.95 -9.05 -5.37
N CYS A 55 -6.82 -8.56 -4.14
CA CYS A 55 -5.54 -8.47 -3.44
C CYS A 55 -5.12 -9.80 -2.79
N GLY A 56 -3.87 -10.20 -2.95
CA GLY A 56 -3.34 -11.37 -2.27
C GLY A 56 -1.89 -11.71 -2.59
N LEU A 57 -1.48 -12.91 -2.20
CA LEU A 57 -0.12 -13.44 -2.38
C LEU A 57 -0.15 -14.77 -3.14
N GLY A 58 1.00 -15.12 -3.72
CA GLY A 58 1.16 -16.36 -4.45
C GLY A 58 0.77 -16.25 -5.92
N ASN A 59 0.99 -17.32 -6.68
CA ASN A 59 0.90 -17.28 -8.15
C ASN A 59 -0.47 -16.86 -8.68
N ALA A 60 -1.56 -17.18 -7.97
CA ALA A 60 -2.92 -16.78 -8.36
C ALA A 60 -3.13 -15.25 -8.36
N TYR A 61 -2.33 -14.52 -7.58
CA TYR A 61 -2.42 -13.06 -7.45
C TYR A 61 -1.25 -12.36 -8.13
N CYS A 62 -0.04 -12.87 -7.94
CA CYS A 62 1.20 -12.26 -8.40
C CYS A 62 1.68 -12.77 -9.76
N GLY A 63 1.05 -13.83 -10.31
CA GLY A 63 1.47 -14.48 -11.54
C GLY A 63 1.02 -13.73 -12.80
N ALA A 64 0.69 -14.49 -13.85
CA ALA A 64 0.26 -13.93 -15.12
C ALA A 64 -0.98 -13.02 -14.97
N GLY A 65 -0.92 -11.83 -15.55
CA GLY A 65 -2.01 -10.86 -15.52
C GLY A 65 -2.14 -10.07 -14.21
N CYS A 66 -1.18 -10.19 -13.28
CA CYS A 66 -1.10 -9.32 -12.11
C CYS A 66 -1.05 -7.83 -12.54
N GLN A 67 -1.92 -7.00 -11.96
CA GLN A 67 -2.17 -5.63 -12.36
C GLN A 67 -1.27 -4.61 -11.64
N SER A 68 -0.94 -4.86 -10.37
CA SER A 68 -0.12 -3.99 -9.52
C SER A 68 0.39 -4.77 -8.30
N GLY A 69 1.24 -4.15 -7.47
CA GLY A 69 1.87 -4.83 -6.32
C GLY A 69 3.15 -5.58 -6.67
N ALA A 70 3.49 -6.59 -5.87
CA ALA A 70 4.69 -7.41 -6.02
C ALA A 70 4.56 -8.50 -7.11
N CYS A 71 4.05 -8.13 -8.29
CA CYS A 71 3.88 -9.05 -9.41
C CYS A 71 5.21 -9.73 -9.81
N GLN A 72 5.17 -11.02 -10.13
CA GLN A 72 6.35 -11.83 -10.47
C GLN A 72 7.02 -11.42 -11.79
N LEU A 73 6.26 -10.77 -12.68
CA LEU A 73 6.74 -10.30 -13.97
C LEU A 73 6.52 -8.80 -14.06
N THR A 74 7.56 -8.04 -13.74
CA THR A 74 7.53 -6.58 -13.83
C THR A 74 8.77 -6.12 -14.54
N SER A 75 8.79 -6.37 -15.86
CA SER A 75 9.72 -5.68 -16.73
C SER A 75 9.38 -4.18 -16.75
N CYS A 76 10.37 -3.32 -16.93
CA CYS A 76 10.20 -1.86 -16.89
C CYS A 76 10.97 -1.17 -18.03
N GLY A 77 10.72 0.13 -18.24
CA GLY A 77 11.25 0.93 -19.34
C GLY A 77 11.00 2.42 -19.12
N THR A 78 11.33 3.26 -20.10
CA THR A 78 11.11 4.71 -20.05
C THR A 78 9.63 5.06 -19.82
N ASP A 79 8.73 4.37 -20.50
CA ASP A 79 7.29 4.62 -20.45
C ASP A 79 6.53 3.62 -19.56
N ARG A 80 7.28 2.77 -18.86
CA ARG A 80 6.73 1.72 -17.99
C ARG A 80 7.48 1.72 -16.66
N PRO A 81 7.10 2.62 -15.73
CA PRO A 81 7.67 2.63 -14.40
C PRO A 81 7.29 1.36 -13.64
N CYS A 82 8.08 1.03 -12.63
CA CYS A 82 7.77 -0.08 -11.75
C CYS A 82 6.67 0.30 -10.76
N HIS A 83 5.75 -0.63 -10.51
CA HIS A 83 4.74 -0.47 -9.47
C HIS A 83 5.36 -0.46 -8.06
N ASN A 84 4.62 0.09 -7.09
CA ASN A 84 4.95 0.08 -5.66
C ASN A 84 6.36 0.61 -5.36
N ASN A 85 6.79 1.66 -6.06
CA ASN A 85 8.09 2.30 -5.87
C ASN A 85 9.28 1.33 -5.96
N GLN A 86 9.23 0.34 -6.85
CA GLN A 86 10.41 -0.48 -7.12
C GLN A 86 11.38 0.26 -8.05
N CYS A 87 12.64 -0.13 -8.00
CA CYS A 87 13.69 0.38 -8.86
C CYS A 87 13.72 -0.38 -10.18
N CYS A 88 13.97 0.33 -11.26
CA CYS A 88 14.11 -0.23 -12.59
C CYS A 88 15.58 -0.25 -13.01
N LYS A 89 16.09 -1.44 -13.31
CA LYS A 89 17.43 -1.65 -13.85
C LYS A 89 17.45 -2.82 -14.81
N ASN A 90 18.10 -2.64 -15.96
CA ASN A 90 18.16 -3.64 -17.03
C ASN A 90 16.75 -4.19 -17.37
N GLU A 91 15.79 -3.28 -17.53
CA GLU A 91 14.39 -3.58 -17.85
C GLU A 91 13.67 -4.49 -16.84
N LYS A 92 14.17 -4.56 -15.59
CA LYS A 92 13.56 -5.35 -14.52
C LYS A 92 13.31 -4.49 -13.28
N CYS A 93 12.14 -4.69 -12.68
CA CYS A 93 11.79 -4.12 -11.40
C CYS A 93 12.36 -4.93 -10.24
N GLY A 94 12.72 -4.24 -9.17
CA GLY A 94 13.03 -4.87 -7.90
C GLY A 94 13.48 -3.86 -6.84
N LEU A 95 13.86 -4.40 -5.68
CA LEU A 95 14.33 -3.63 -4.53
C LEU A 95 15.76 -4.01 -4.15
N GLY A 96 16.39 -3.17 -3.35
CA GLY A 96 17.76 -3.36 -2.87
C GLY A 96 18.82 -2.91 -3.88
N SER A 97 20.08 -2.91 -3.46
CA SER A 97 21.21 -2.37 -4.23
C SER A 97 21.37 -2.98 -5.62
N LYS A 98 20.95 -4.24 -5.80
CA LYS A 98 20.95 -4.91 -7.11
C LYS A 98 20.16 -4.13 -8.16
N TYR A 99 18.98 -3.61 -7.79
CA TYR A 99 18.08 -2.88 -8.69
C TYR A 99 18.17 -1.37 -8.52
N CYS A 100 18.36 -0.90 -7.29
CA CYS A 100 18.38 0.53 -6.95
C CYS A 100 19.77 1.16 -6.99
N GLY A 101 20.85 0.39 -7.10
CA GLY A 101 22.21 0.91 -7.13
C GLY A 101 22.58 1.57 -8.46
N GLU A 102 23.87 1.56 -8.78
CA GLU A 102 24.39 2.09 -10.05
C GLU A 102 23.66 1.50 -11.27
N GLY A 103 23.31 2.34 -12.24
CA GLY A 103 22.56 1.96 -13.43
C GLY A 103 21.04 1.85 -13.24
N CYS A 104 20.52 2.16 -12.05
CA CYS A 104 19.10 2.40 -11.84
C CYS A 104 18.67 3.69 -12.58
N TYR A 105 17.61 3.61 -13.38
CA TYR A 105 17.15 4.75 -14.19
C TYR A 105 15.71 5.19 -13.90
N SER A 106 14.93 4.42 -13.15
CA SER A 106 13.66 4.87 -12.58
C SER A 106 13.37 4.13 -11.27
N GLY A 107 12.44 4.65 -10.47
CA GLY A 107 12.21 4.18 -9.10
C GLY A 107 12.98 4.99 -8.06
N PRO A 108 12.96 4.57 -6.79
CA PRO A 108 13.77 5.15 -5.72
C PRO A 108 15.22 4.66 -5.82
N CYS A 109 15.91 5.05 -6.89
CA CYS A 109 17.33 4.77 -7.07
C CYS A 109 18.14 5.33 -5.88
N ILE A 110 19.15 4.59 -5.43
CA ILE A 110 20.10 5.00 -4.37
C ILE A 110 21.02 6.12 -4.87
N ALA A 111 21.38 6.08 -6.16
CA ALA A 111 22.13 7.16 -6.78
C ALA A 111 21.24 8.41 -6.90
N ASP A 112 21.78 9.56 -6.48
CA ASP A 112 21.09 10.86 -6.56
C ASP A 112 20.69 11.18 -8.00
N GLN A 113 19.39 11.08 -8.29
CA GLN A 113 18.84 11.45 -9.59
C GLN A 113 18.80 12.97 -9.71
N LYS A 114 19.46 13.48 -10.76
CA LYS A 114 19.51 14.91 -11.06
C LYS A 114 18.29 15.33 -11.88
N CYS A 115 17.79 16.53 -11.60
CA CYS A 115 16.61 17.08 -12.26
C CYS A 115 16.73 18.58 -12.50
N SER A 116 15.81 19.10 -13.31
CA SER A 116 15.58 20.52 -13.55
C SER A 116 14.11 20.76 -13.90
N LYS A 117 13.74 22.00 -14.21
CA LYS A 117 12.39 22.32 -14.75
C LYS A 117 12.04 21.49 -15.98
N ASP A 118 13.02 21.26 -16.87
CA ASP A 118 12.83 20.54 -18.13
C ASP A 118 13.17 19.04 -18.01
N ASN A 119 14.06 18.66 -17.08
CA ASN A 119 14.40 17.27 -16.79
C ASN A 119 13.66 16.80 -15.52
N LYS A 120 12.42 16.34 -15.70
CA LYS A 120 11.54 15.92 -14.60
C LYS A 120 12.00 14.62 -13.96
N CYS A 121 11.68 14.47 -12.68
CA CYS A 121 12.03 13.26 -11.94
C CYS A 121 11.16 12.05 -12.36
N PRO A 122 11.74 10.84 -12.34
CA PRO A 122 10.97 9.60 -12.49
C PRO A 122 9.91 9.45 -11.39
N ASN A 123 8.87 8.64 -11.66
CA ASN A 123 7.72 8.38 -10.77
C ASN A 123 7.03 9.63 -10.24
N ASN A 124 7.12 10.74 -10.97
CA ASN A 124 6.56 12.00 -10.54
C ASN A 124 7.09 12.42 -9.16
N PHE A 125 8.37 12.19 -8.86
CA PHE A 125 8.99 12.78 -7.67
C PHE A 125 9.16 14.28 -7.82
N CYS A 126 9.30 14.97 -6.69
CA CYS A 126 9.55 16.40 -6.67
C CYS A 126 11.00 16.69 -7.02
N CYS A 127 11.24 17.74 -7.79
CA CYS A 127 12.57 18.27 -8.05
C CYS A 127 12.79 19.55 -7.25
N ASN A 128 13.70 19.58 -6.26
CA ASN A 128 13.99 20.84 -5.54
C ASN A 128 14.87 21.80 -6.35
N ASN A 129 15.01 23.04 -5.86
CA ASN A 129 15.86 24.08 -6.46
C ASN A 129 17.35 23.69 -6.56
N LYS A 130 17.80 22.67 -5.81
CA LYS A 130 19.16 22.11 -5.87
C LYS A 130 19.32 21.05 -6.97
N GLY A 131 18.27 20.73 -7.70
CA GLY A 131 18.29 19.79 -8.81
C GLY A 131 18.36 18.32 -8.38
N PHE A 132 17.74 17.98 -7.25
CA PHE A 132 17.63 16.60 -6.76
C PHE A 132 16.18 16.14 -6.71
N CYS A 133 15.98 14.89 -7.12
CA CYS A 133 14.69 14.22 -7.03
C CYS A 133 14.43 13.64 -5.63
N GLY A 134 13.21 13.76 -5.13
CA GLY A 134 12.81 13.09 -3.90
C GLY A 134 11.38 13.36 -3.46
N LEU A 135 11.09 12.95 -2.23
CA LEU A 135 9.77 13.09 -1.59
C LEU A 135 9.88 13.84 -0.26
N GLY A 136 8.77 14.48 0.10
CA GLY A 136 8.61 15.22 1.34
C GLY A 136 9.21 16.62 1.30
N ASP A 137 9.20 17.24 2.47
CA ASP A 137 9.45 18.66 2.68
C ASP A 137 10.71 19.23 2.01
N ARG A 138 11.81 18.48 2.00
CA ARG A 138 13.10 18.92 1.41
C ARG A 138 13.13 18.90 -0.12
N TYR A 139 12.09 18.38 -0.74
CA TYR A 139 11.99 18.20 -2.19
C TYR A 139 10.76 18.91 -2.77
N CYS A 140 9.63 18.83 -2.06
CA CYS A 140 8.32 19.17 -2.60
C CYS A 140 7.79 20.55 -2.21
N LYS A 141 8.37 21.24 -1.23
CA LYS A 141 7.92 22.60 -0.87
C LYS A 141 8.27 23.60 -1.96
N VAL A 142 7.36 24.53 -2.24
CA VAL A 142 7.60 25.65 -3.16
C VAL A 142 8.15 26.91 -2.47
N ASP A 143 8.54 26.82 -1.19
CA ASP A 143 9.11 27.94 -0.45
C ASP A 143 10.49 28.39 -1.00
N ALA A 144 11.00 29.51 -0.49
CA ALA A 144 12.26 30.08 -0.96
C ALA A 144 13.50 29.20 -0.68
N GLU A 145 13.43 28.30 0.30
CA GLU A 145 14.55 27.42 0.67
C GLU A 145 14.61 26.18 -0.22
N VAL A 146 13.46 25.55 -0.47
CA VAL A 146 13.33 24.28 -1.20
C VAL A 146 13.04 24.50 -2.67
N GLY A 147 12.17 25.46 -3.00
CA GLY A 147 11.86 25.89 -4.36
C GLY A 147 11.59 24.75 -5.35
N CYS A 148 10.63 23.88 -5.04
CA CYS A 148 10.24 22.78 -5.92
C CYS A 148 9.93 23.28 -7.35
N GLN A 149 10.62 22.69 -8.33
CA GLN A 149 10.67 23.10 -9.73
C GLN A 149 9.72 22.30 -10.62
N SER A 150 9.44 21.04 -10.27
CA SER A 150 8.58 20.12 -11.03
C SER A 150 8.12 18.96 -10.15
N GLY A 151 7.04 18.28 -10.55
CA GLY A 151 6.45 17.16 -9.80
C GLY A 151 5.28 17.62 -8.92
N PRO A 152 4.91 16.85 -7.89
CA PRO A 152 3.80 17.14 -6.99
C PRO A 152 4.24 18.11 -5.89
N CYS A 153 4.64 19.31 -6.31
CA CYS A 153 5.03 20.38 -5.40
C CYS A 153 3.81 20.88 -4.60
N TYR A 154 4.00 21.30 -3.34
CA TYR A 154 2.94 21.83 -2.48
C TYR A 154 3.40 23.03 -1.65
N ASN A 155 2.45 23.87 -1.23
CA ASN A 155 2.65 24.77 -0.08
C ASN A 155 2.22 24.06 1.20
N ILE A 156 2.86 24.38 2.31
CA ILE A 156 2.48 23.83 3.61
C ILE A 156 1.15 24.38 4.12
N ASP A 157 0.80 25.60 3.70
CA ASP A 157 -0.46 26.25 4.08
C ASP A 157 -1.69 25.58 3.43
N ASP A 158 -1.47 24.70 2.43
CA ASP A 158 -2.51 23.98 1.69
C ASP A 158 -2.71 22.52 2.19
N VAL A 159 -1.96 22.07 3.21
CA VAL A 159 -2.07 20.69 3.73
C VAL A 159 -3.27 20.60 4.67
N ASP A 160 -4.45 20.34 4.10
CA ASP A 160 -5.67 20.02 4.85
C ASP A 160 -5.44 18.83 5.78
N ASP A 161 -5.67 19.07 7.07
CA ASP A 161 -5.47 18.16 8.19
C ASP A 161 -6.53 17.04 8.18
N GLY A 162 -6.30 15.99 7.38
CA GLY A 162 -6.74 14.60 7.64
C GLY A 162 -8.23 14.28 7.83
N ARG A 163 -9.18 15.21 7.62
CA ARG A 163 -10.62 14.99 7.91
C ARG A 163 -11.38 14.07 6.95
N SER A 164 -10.76 13.52 5.90
CA SER A 164 -11.45 12.68 4.90
C SER A 164 -11.57 11.19 5.29
N PHE A 165 -10.90 10.71 6.34
CA PHE A 165 -10.91 9.29 6.72
C PHE A 165 -12.25 8.77 7.28
N LEU A 166 -13.17 9.65 7.68
CA LEU A 166 -14.48 9.24 8.22
C LEU A 166 -15.48 8.83 7.12
N GLY A 167 -15.24 9.17 5.86
CA GLY A 167 -16.11 8.80 4.75
C GLY A 167 -16.04 7.31 4.39
N SER A 168 -14.85 6.72 4.40
CA SER A 168 -14.62 5.34 3.94
C SER A 168 -15.09 4.25 4.91
N ILE A 169 -15.44 4.59 6.15
CA ILE A 169 -15.99 3.62 7.12
C ILE A 169 -17.48 3.37 6.85
N LEU A 170 -18.18 4.33 6.24
CA LEU A 170 -19.64 4.23 6.05
C LEU A 170 -20.01 3.33 4.86
N ASP A 171 -19.12 3.18 3.88
CA ASP A 171 -19.34 2.36 2.68
C ASP A 171 -19.27 0.84 2.93
N CYS A 172 -18.90 0.41 4.14
CA CYS A 172 -18.91 -1.01 4.54
C CYS A 172 -20.13 -1.41 5.38
N LEU A 173 -20.98 -0.47 5.78
CA LEU A 173 -22.08 -0.72 6.74
C LEU A 173 -23.46 -0.87 6.11
N LEU A 174 -23.61 -0.65 4.80
CA LEU A 174 -24.90 -0.78 4.12
C LEU A 174 -24.72 -1.49 2.77
N PRO A 175 -25.36 -2.66 2.54
CA PRO A 175 -25.48 -3.25 1.22
C PRO A 175 -26.36 -2.41 0.29
#